data_AF-A0A4R6Y570-F1
#
_entry.id   AF-A0A4R6Y570-F1
#
_cell.length_a   1.000
_cell.length_b   1.000
_cell.length_c   1.000
_cell.angle_alpha   90.00
_cell.angle_beta   90.00
_cell.angle_gamma   90.00
#
_symmetry.space_group_name_H-M   'P 1'
#
loop_
_entity.id
_entity.type
_entity.pdbx_description
1 polymer ?
#
loop_
_entity_poly.entity_id
_entity_poly.type
_entity_poly.pdbx_seq_one_letter_code
_entity_poly.pdbx_strand_id
1 'polypeptide(L)'
;MTTGKAKSKPSGKVVTNTNLGSVIAVKHAAPVVELYARVAVSELMGMFSPKSPSLHFLIVIWDSYSGFIGVDGQPTADKKIRTNFYRAKSDLPGGIVSIKTIHPPSNMSAQTFADRLIVGAKSFEDGVLNYSFPDNVFGEKMGEGEYNSSSYVAGLLGSVMGYVPSFTMPGYQMPGWENPIPFHCFRKHVR
;
A
#
# COMPACT_ATOMS: atom_id res chain seq x y z
N MET A 1 -68.72 -19.56 -58.00
CA MET A 1 -67.29 -19.20 -58.06
C MET A 1 -66.98 -18.26 -56.89
N THR A 2 -65.73 -18.30 -56.39
CA THR A 2 -65.11 -17.63 -55.20
C THR A 2 -65.63 -18.07 -53.82
N THR A 3 -65.08 -19.08 -53.11
CA THR A 3 -63.77 -19.32 -52.44
C THR A 3 -63.37 -18.40 -51.26
N GLY A 4 -63.25 -19.01 -50.07
CA GLY A 4 -62.31 -18.71 -48.96
C GLY A 4 -62.72 -17.60 -47.99
N LYS A 5 -62.38 -17.61 -46.69
CA LYS A 5 -61.46 -18.46 -45.92
C LYS A 5 -61.75 -18.19 -44.42
N ALA A 6 -62.00 -19.22 -43.62
CA ALA A 6 -62.13 -19.10 -42.17
C ALA A 6 -60.75 -18.78 -41.54
N LYS A 7 -60.66 -17.73 -40.72
CA LYS A 7 -59.46 -17.40 -39.94
C LYS A 7 -59.46 -18.18 -38.62
N SER A 8 -58.67 -19.24 -38.56
CA SER A 8 -58.27 -19.88 -37.31
C SER A 8 -57.24 -19.01 -36.59
N LYS A 9 -57.44 -18.77 -35.28
CA LYS A 9 -56.44 -18.16 -34.40
C LYS A 9 -55.42 -19.24 -33.99
N PRO A 10 -54.10 -19.05 -34.17
CA PRO A 10 -53.12 -19.93 -33.55
C PRO A 10 -52.96 -19.56 -32.07
N SER A 11 -53.22 -20.53 -31.21
CA SER A 11 -52.81 -20.54 -29.79
C SER A 11 -51.30 -20.73 -29.71
N GLY A 12 -50.54 -19.63 -29.74
CA GLY A 12 -49.12 -19.65 -29.41
C GLY A 12 -48.92 -19.53 -27.90
N LYS A 13 -48.55 -20.63 -27.23
CA LYS A 13 -47.94 -20.56 -25.89
C LYS A 13 -46.65 -19.76 -26.01
N VAL A 14 -46.57 -18.64 -25.29
CA VAL A 14 -45.30 -17.92 -25.10
C VAL A 14 -44.40 -18.84 -24.28
N VAL A 15 -43.38 -19.41 -24.92
CA VAL A 15 -42.27 -20.07 -24.23
C VAL A 15 -41.39 -18.96 -23.68
N THR A 16 -41.59 -18.58 -22.41
CA THR A 16 -40.64 -17.75 -21.67
C THR A 16 -39.41 -18.60 -21.37
N ASN A 17 -38.46 -18.63 -22.31
CA ASN A 17 -37.07 -18.99 -22.03
C ASN A 17 -36.39 -17.78 -21.40
N THR A 18 -36.71 -17.48 -20.15
CA THR A 18 -35.85 -16.64 -19.31
C THR A 18 -34.87 -17.58 -18.60
N ASN A 19 -33.90 -18.06 -19.38
CA ASN A 19 -32.58 -18.38 -18.85
C ASN A 19 -32.11 -17.06 -18.21
N LEU A 20 -32.33 -16.91 -16.90
CA LEU A 20 -31.66 -15.91 -16.09
C LEU A 20 -30.19 -16.25 -16.22
N GLY A 21 -29.54 -15.60 -17.20
CA GLY A 21 -28.11 -15.66 -17.38
C GLY A 21 -27.51 -15.39 -16.02
N SER A 22 -26.88 -16.40 -15.45
CA SER A 22 -26.02 -16.21 -14.30
C SER A 22 -25.03 -15.13 -14.71
N VAL A 23 -25.21 -13.93 -14.16
CA VAL A 23 -24.15 -12.94 -14.19
C VAL A 23 -23.02 -13.63 -13.44
N ILE A 24 -22.06 -14.16 -14.19
CA ILE A 24 -20.82 -14.68 -13.64
C ILE A 24 -20.25 -13.48 -12.90
N ALA A 25 -20.39 -13.48 -11.58
CA ALA A 25 -19.70 -12.53 -10.73
C ALA A 25 -18.22 -12.80 -11.01
N VAL A 26 -17.60 -11.96 -11.85
CA VAL A 26 -16.17 -12.02 -12.11
C VAL A 26 -15.52 -11.75 -10.76
N LYS A 27 -15.05 -12.82 -10.12
CA LYS A 27 -14.39 -12.73 -8.83
C LYS A 27 -12.97 -12.25 -9.10
N HIS A 28 -12.82 -10.94 -9.09
CA HIS A 28 -11.53 -10.29 -9.17
C HIS A 28 -10.63 -10.74 -8.00
N ALA A 29 -9.34 -10.92 -8.28
CA ALA A 29 -8.39 -11.29 -7.23
C ALA A 29 -8.33 -10.17 -6.18
N ALA A 30 -8.45 -10.56 -4.91
CA ALA A 30 -8.37 -9.62 -3.80
C ALA A 30 -6.99 -8.93 -3.78
N PRO A 31 -6.91 -7.66 -3.35
CA PRO A 31 -5.62 -6.98 -3.29
C PRO A 31 -4.61 -7.70 -2.39
N VAL A 32 -3.35 -7.69 -2.81
CA VAL A 32 -2.21 -8.18 -2.02
C VAL A 32 -1.37 -6.99 -1.60
N VAL A 33 -1.18 -6.84 -0.29
CA VAL A 33 -0.31 -5.82 0.29
C VAL A 33 1.01 -6.47 0.69
N GLU A 34 2.12 -5.91 0.23
CA GLU A 34 3.46 -6.39 0.48
C GLU A 34 4.33 -5.27 1.04
N LEU A 35 5.21 -5.61 1.96
CA LEU A 35 6.23 -4.73 2.51
C LEU A 35 7.55 -5.04 1.83
N TYR A 36 8.08 -4.08 1.10
CA TYR A 36 9.35 -4.18 0.39
C TYR A 36 10.41 -3.49 1.22
N ALA A 37 11.57 -4.10 1.30
CA ALA A 37 12.74 -3.52 1.96
C ALA A 37 13.93 -3.49 1.01
N ARG A 38 14.70 -2.40 1.08
CA ARG A 38 15.98 -2.26 0.39
C ARG A 38 17.04 -1.70 1.33
N VAL A 39 18.31 -1.88 0.99
CA VAL A 39 19.40 -1.21 1.70
C VAL A 39 19.32 0.29 1.44
N ALA A 40 19.26 1.08 2.51
CA ALA A 40 19.32 2.52 2.47
C ALA A 40 20.74 2.96 2.11
N VAL A 41 20.84 3.98 1.27
CA VAL A 41 22.10 4.66 0.99
C VAL A 41 22.24 5.77 2.04
N SER A 42 23.27 5.72 2.89
CA SER A 42 23.54 6.77 3.89
C SER A 42 24.30 7.95 3.27
N GLU A 43 24.13 9.17 3.80
CA GLU A 43 24.92 10.33 3.35
C GLU A 43 26.42 10.13 3.67
N LEU A 44 26.73 9.24 4.62
CA LEU A 44 28.07 8.91 5.12
C LEU A 44 28.77 7.71 4.46
N MET A 45 28.22 7.15 3.37
CA MET A 45 28.67 5.92 2.68
C MET A 45 30.14 5.89 2.19
N GLY A 46 30.96 6.89 2.51
CA GLY A 46 32.41 6.91 2.24
C GLY A 46 33.31 7.05 3.47
N MET A 47 32.80 7.37 4.65
CA MET A 47 33.62 7.63 5.85
C MET A 47 33.36 6.64 6.99
N PHE A 48 32.14 6.11 7.12
CA PHE A 48 31.79 5.14 8.15
C PHE A 48 30.71 4.17 7.66
N SER A 49 31.02 2.88 7.66
CA SER A 49 30.03 1.83 7.41
C SER A 49 29.44 1.36 8.73
N PRO A 50 28.10 1.40 8.92
CA PRO A 50 27.49 0.85 10.12
C PRO A 50 27.75 -0.66 10.22
N LYS A 51 27.73 -1.20 11.44
CA LYS A 51 27.91 -2.64 11.70
C LYS A 51 26.92 -3.52 10.92
N SER A 52 25.73 -2.99 10.61
CA SER A 52 24.75 -3.63 9.76
C SER A 52 24.09 -2.60 8.84
N PRO A 53 23.79 -2.92 7.57
CA PRO A 53 23.12 -2.01 6.67
C PRO A 53 21.70 -1.66 7.15
N SER A 54 21.32 -0.40 6.98
CA SER A 54 19.98 0.11 7.29
C SER A 54 18.99 -0.23 6.19
N LEU A 55 17.77 -0.60 6.58
CA LEU A 55 16.70 -0.87 5.64
C LEU A 55 15.75 0.31 5.50
N HIS A 56 15.32 0.49 4.25
CA HIS A 56 14.30 1.43 3.84
C HIS A 56 13.09 0.65 3.37
N PHE A 57 11.93 0.99 3.90
CA PHE A 57 10.68 0.31 3.60
C PHE A 57 9.79 1.11 2.65
N LEU A 58 9.03 0.36 1.85
CA LEU A 58 7.92 0.84 1.04
C LEU A 58 6.80 -0.21 1.04
N ILE A 59 5.55 0.23 0.94
CA ILE A 59 4.40 -0.66 0.76
C ILE A 59 4.12 -0.80 -0.72
N VAL A 60 3.90 -2.02 -1.18
CA VAL A 60 3.38 -2.34 -2.50
C VAL A 60 1.98 -2.92 -2.36
N ILE A 61 1.06 -2.43 -3.17
CA ILE A 61 -0.31 -2.93 -3.28
C ILE A 61 -0.48 -3.42 -4.71
N TRP A 62 -0.82 -4.69 -4.84
CA TRP A 62 -1.25 -5.31 -6.08
C TRP A 62 -2.75 -5.47 -6.05
N ASP A 63 -3.43 -4.85 -7.01
CA ASP A 63 -4.87 -4.94 -7.14
C ASP A 63 -5.24 -5.17 -8.61
N SER A 64 -6.26 -5.99 -8.83
CA SER A 64 -6.73 -6.30 -10.17
C SER A 64 -7.44 -5.14 -10.86
N TYR A 65 -7.93 -4.14 -10.09
CA TYR A 65 -8.56 -2.93 -10.63
C TYR A 65 -7.56 -1.78 -10.79
N SER A 66 -6.87 -1.42 -9.71
CA SER A 66 -5.95 -0.27 -9.70
C SER A 66 -4.53 -0.62 -10.16
N GLY A 67 -4.23 -1.91 -10.36
CA GLY A 67 -2.92 -2.38 -10.79
C GLY A 67 -1.89 -2.32 -9.67
N PHE A 68 -0.71 -1.80 -10.00
CA PHE A 68 0.40 -1.67 -9.07
C PHE A 68 0.40 -0.28 -8.42
N ILE A 69 0.50 -0.25 -7.09
CA ILE A 69 0.73 0.98 -6.33
C ILE A 69 1.85 0.74 -5.32
N GLY A 70 2.98 1.42 -5.48
CA GLY A 70 3.99 1.55 -4.44
C GLY A 70 3.79 2.84 -3.65
N VAL A 71 4.06 2.82 -2.35
CA VAL A 71 4.00 4.02 -1.50
C VAL A 71 5.06 4.00 -0.40
N ASP A 72 5.69 5.15 -0.19
CA ASP A 72 6.66 5.38 0.88
C ASP A 72 6.79 6.88 1.22
N GLY A 73 7.64 7.16 2.22
CA GLY A 73 7.95 8.52 2.66
C GLY A 73 9.33 8.92 2.18
N GLN A 74 9.41 9.82 1.19
CA GLN A 74 10.68 10.26 0.62
C GLN A 74 11.05 11.66 1.09
N PRO A 75 12.35 12.00 1.18
CA PRO A 75 12.77 13.35 1.46
C PRO A 75 12.44 14.28 0.28
N THR A 76 11.97 15.49 0.60
CA THR A 76 12.02 16.65 -0.30
C THR A 76 13.42 17.25 -0.33
N ALA A 77 13.64 18.22 -1.23
CA ALA A 77 14.89 18.98 -1.31
C ALA A 77 15.22 19.73 0.00
N ASP A 78 14.21 20.18 0.75
CA ASP A 78 14.33 20.84 2.05
C ASP A 78 14.31 19.87 3.24
N LYS A 79 14.59 18.59 3.00
CA LYS A 79 14.63 17.52 4.03
C LYS A 79 13.33 17.43 4.83
N LYS A 80 12.18 17.53 4.16
CA LYS A 80 10.85 17.22 4.71
C LYS A 80 10.36 15.87 4.20
N ILE A 81 9.51 15.21 4.97
CA ILE A 81 8.85 13.98 4.54
C ILE A 81 7.69 14.35 3.62
N ARG A 82 7.65 13.70 2.46
CA ARG A 82 6.50 13.70 1.57
C ARG A 82 6.11 12.29 1.17
N THR A 83 4.84 12.11 0.87
CA THR A 83 4.35 10.90 0.24
C THR A 83 4.90 10.80 -1.17
N ASN A 84 5.39 9.62 -1.53
CA ASN A 84 5.70 9.29 -2.91
C ASN A 84 4.88 8.07 -3.36
N PHE A 85 4.38 8.13 -4.59
CA PHE A 85 3.59 7.07 -5.21
C PHE A 85 4.30 6.53 -6.44
N TYR A 86 4.47 5.23 -6.51
CA TYR A 86 4.96 4.51 -7.67
C TYR A 86 3.78 3.88 -8.41
N ARG A 87 3.73 4.04 -9.74
CA ARG A 87 2.60 3.56 -10.57
C ARG A 87 2.96 2.34 -11.41
N ALA A 88 4.24 2.03 -11.55
CA ALA A 88 4.72 0.79 -12.11
C ALA A 88 5.83 0.18 -11.25
N LYS A 89 5.97 -1.16 -11.32
CA LYS A 89 7.06 -1.88 -10.64
C LYS A 89 8.44 -1.41 -11.13
N SER A 90 8.55 -0.98 -12.38
CA SER A 90 9.77 -0.40 -12.97
C SER A 90 10.21 0.90 -12.29
N ASP A 91 9.28 1.59 -11.63
CA ASP A 91 9.56 2.86 -10.95
C ASP A 91 10.10 2.63 -9.54
N LEU A 92 9.99 1.39 -9.03
CA LEU A 92 10.51 1.07 -7.72
C LEU A 92 12.04 1.22 -7.69
N PRO A 93 12.60 1.72 -6.58
CA PRO A 93 14.02 1.68 -6.38
C PRO A 93 14.56 0.24 -6.47
N GLY A 94 15.66 0.05 -7.20
CA GLY A 94 16.37 -1.24 -7.25
C GLY A 94 16.97 -1.66 -5.90
N GLY A 95 17.47 -2.91 -5.83
CA GLY A 95 18.16 -3.43 -4.64
C GLY A 95 17.23 -3.94 -3.53
N ILE A 96 16.08 -4.52 -3.90
CA ILE A 96 15.15 -5.14 -2.95
C ILE A 96 15.83 -6.36 -2.29
N VAL A 97 15.84 -6.40 -0.97
CA VAL A 97 16.43 -7.48 -0.17
C VAL A 97 15.40 -8.30 0.60
N SER A 98 14.16 -7.82 0.70
CA SER A 98 13.08 -8.56 1.37
C SER A 98 11.70 -8.12 0.87
N ILE A 99 10.79 -9.09 0.84
CA ILE A 99 9.36 -8.91 0.54
C ILE A 99 8.59 -9.70 1.60
N LYS A 100 7.67 -9.04 2.30
CA LYS A 100 6.79 -9.68 3.27
C LYS A 100 5.34 -9.32 2.98
N THR A 101 4.48 -10.30 2.76
CA THR A 101 3.04 -10.06 2.67
C THR A 101 2.50 -9.55 4.01
N ILE A 102 1.74 -8.46 3.98
CA ILE A 102 1.05 -7.90 5.14
C ILE A 102 -0.42 -8.21 5.02
N HIS A 103 -0.92 -8.99 5.97
CA HIS A 103 -2.34 -9.37 6.02
C HIS A 103 -3.15 -8.27 6.71
N PRO A 104 -4.41 -8.06 6.28
CA PRO A 104 -5.31 -7.15 6.96
C PRO A 104 -5.63 -7.66 8.39
N PRO A 105 -6.00 -6.75 9.32
CA PRO A 105 -6.60 -7.16 10.59
C PRO A 105 -7.82 -8.07 10.38
N SER A 106 -8.11 -8.96 11.32
CA SER A 106 -9.17 -9.98 11.19
C SER A 106 -10.57 -9.41 10.96
N ASN A 107 -10.82 -8.16 11.36
CA ASN A 107 -12.07 -7.43 11.15
C ASN A 107 -12.09 -6.57 9.87
N MET A 108 -11.12 -6.73 8.97
CA MET A 108 -10.96 -5.91 7.77
C MET A 108 -10.75 -6.78 6.53
N SER A 109 -11.46 -6.49 5.45
CA SER A 109 -11.22 -7.15 4.17
C SER A 109 -9.91 -6.67 3.54
N ALA A 110 -9.31 -7.49 2.67
CA ALA A 110 -8.10 -7.10 1.92
C ALA A 110 -8.34 -5.85 1.05
N GLN A 111 -9.54 -5.70 0.48
CA GLN A 111 -9.92 -4.51 -0.29
C GLN A 111 -9.96 -3.27 0.59
N THR A 112 -10.69 -3.35 1.70
CA THR A 112 -10.79 -2.24 2.66
C THR A 112 -9.42 -1.84 3.21
N PHE A 113 -8.54 -2.82 3.41
CA PHE A 113 -7.18 -2.59 3.88
C PHE A 113 -6.35 -1.83 2.85
N ALA A 114 -6.32 -2.29 1.60
CA ALA A 114 -5.64 -1.60 0.51
C ALA A 114 -6.19 -0.18 0.31
N ASP A 115 -7.51 -0.01 0.27
CA ASP A 115 -8.15 1.30 0.10
C ASP A 115 -7.78 2.26 1.22
N ARG A 116 -7.80 1.81 2.48
CA ARG A 116 -7.43 2.64 3.64
C ARG A 116 -5.95 3.02 3.65
N LEU A 117 -5.05 2.15 3.20
CA LEU A 117 -3.64 2.49 3.03
C LEU A 117 -3.46 3.58 1.96
N ILE A 118 -4.13 3.44 0.82
CA ILE A 118 -4.07 4.44 -0.27
C ILE A 118 -4.65 5.78 0.22
N VAL A 119 -5.80 5.75 0.90
CA VAL A 119 -6.43 6.97 1.43
C VAL A 119 -5.58 7.61 2.53
N GLY A 120 -5.01 6.81 3.45
CA GLY A 120 -4.14 7.30 4.51
C GLY A 120 -2.89 7.98 3.95
N ALA A 121 -2.24 7.34 2.97
CA ALA A 121 -1.10 7.94 2.27
C ALA A 121 -1.47 9.25 1.55
N LYS A 122 -2.60 9.29 0.84
CA LYS A 122 -3.09 10.54 0.20
C LYS A 122 -3.47 11.63 1.20
N SER A 123 -3.73 11.26 2.44
CA SER A 123 -4.12 12.18 3.50
C SER A 123 -2.94 12.61 4.36
N PHE A 124 -1.72 12.12 4.06
CA PHE A 124 -0.54 12.53 4.80
C PHE A 124 -0.25 14.02 4.59
N GLU A 125 0.06 14.71 5.67
CA GLU A 125 0.39 16.14 5.64
C GLU A 125 1.85 16.33 5.20
N ASP A 126 2.06 16.30 3.88
CA ASP A 126 3.37 16.51 3.25
C ASP A 126 4.03 17.82 3.73
N GLY A 127 5.34 17.77 3.99
CA GLY A 127 6.14 18.98 4.27
C GLY A 127 6.19 19.42 5.74
N VAL A 128 5.40 18.80 6.63
CA VAL A 128 5.37 19.18 8.06
C VAL A 128 6.55 18.60 8.84
N LEU A 129 6.77 17.29 8.70
CA LEU A 129 7.80 16.57 9.44
C LEU A 129 9.15 16.64 8.74
N ASN A 130 10.22 16.79 9.51
CA ASN A 130 11.58 16.71 9.00
C ASN A 130 11.94 15.25 8.68
N TYR A 131 12.69 15.06 7.61
CA TYR A 131 13.27 13.79 7.22
C TYR A 131 14.68 13.67 7.83
N SER A 132 14.90 12.60 8.59
CA SER A 132 16.20 12.22 9.14
C SER A 132 16.77 11.04 8.36
N PHE A 133 17.99 11.17 7.86
CA PHE A 133 18.67 10.05 7.21
C PHE A 133 19.05 8.99 8.24
N PRO A 134 19.03 7.69 7.88
CA PRO A 134 19.48 6.63 8.76
C PRO A 134 21.03 6.62 8.82
N ASP A 135 21.62 7.71 9.28
CA ASP A 135 23.07 7.92 9.42
C ASP A 135 23.60 7.44 10.77
N ASN A 136 22.92 6.47 11.38
CA ASN A 136 23.28 5.94 12.69
C ASN A 136 24.43 4.93 12.54
N VAL A 137 25.65 5.47 12.47
CA VAL A 137 26.93 4.73 12.38
C VAL A 137 27.08 3.68 13.51
N PHE A 138 26.47 3.94 14.67
CA PHE A 138 26.60 3.11 15.88
C PHE A 138 25.45 2.12 16.12
N GLY A 139 24.47 2.04 15.21
CA GLY A 139 23.42 1.02 15.27
C GLY A 139 22.28 1.29 16.25
N GLU A 140 22.04 2.56 16.58
CA GLU A 140 20.97 2.96 17.50
C GLU A 140 19.65 3.28 16.78
N LYS A 141 18.55 3.08 17.51
CA LYS A 141 17.19 3.42 17.09
C LYS A 141 17.09 4.91 16.75
N MET A 142 16.15 5.27 15.87
CA MET A 142 15.84 6.69 15.65
C MET A 142 15.28 7.29 16.96
N GLY A 143 15.76 8.49 17.29
CA GLY A 143 15.29 9.25 18.45
C GLY A 143 13.85 9.75 18.27
N GLU A 144 13.26 10.22 19.37
CA GLU A 144 11.94 10.87 19.31
C GLU A 144 11.98 12.09 18.38
N GLY A 145 10.99 12.20 17.49
CA GLY A 145 10.93 13.25 16.47
C GLY A 145 11.83 13.04 15.25
N GLU A 146 12.66 11.99 15.22
CA GLU A 146 13.45 11.63 14.04
C GLU A 146 12.69 10.62 13.19
N TYR A 147 12.28 11.05 11.99
CA TYR A 147 11.43 10.26 11.10
C TYR A 147 12.07 10.06 9.73
N ASN A 148 11.86 8.89 9.15
CA ASN A 148 12.32 8.54 7.80
C ASN A 148 11.26 7.72 7.05
N SER A 149 11.59 7.15 5.89
CA SER A 149 10.63 6.31 5.14
C SER A 149 10.10 5.12 5.96
N SER A 150 10.95 4.49 6.79
CA SER A 150 10.55 3.38 7.65
C SER A 150 9.55 3.85 8.70
N SER A 151 9.76 5.01 9.31
CA SER A 151 8.79 5.65 10.21
C SER A 151 7.47 5.98 9.51
N TYR A 152 7.53 6.47 8.27
CA TYR A 152 6.34 6.75 7.46
C TYR A 152 5.53 5.49 7.20
N VAL A 153 6.18 4.42 6.73
CA VAL A 153 5.51 3.16 6.43
C VAL A 153 4.93 2.52 7.70
N ALA A 154 5.68 2.50 8.79
CA ALA A 154 5.21 2.02 10.08
C ALA A 154 4.01 2.83 10.58
N GLY A 155 4.06 4.16 10.47
CA GLY A 155 2.97 5.06 10.84
C GLY A 155 1.72 4.86 9.98
N LEU A 156 1.87 4.69 8.67
CA LEU A 156 0.77 4.42 7.75
C LEU A 156 0.07 3.09 8.10
N LEU A 157 0.85 2.02 8.30
CA LEU A 157 0.31 0.73 8.76
C LEU A 157 -0.39 0.88 10.10
N GLY A 158 0.24 1.55 11.07
CA GLY A 158 -0.35 1.81 12.39
C GLY A 158 -1.67 2.57 12.31
N SER A 159 -1.79 3.55 11.41
CA SER A 159 -3.00 4.34 11.22
C SER A 159 -4.20 3.52 10.70
N VAL A 160 -3.93 2.46 9.93
CA VAL A 160 -4.96 1.60 9.33
C VAL A 160 -5.23 0.35 10.16
N MET A 161 -4.19 -0.28 10.70
CA MET A 161 -4.26 -1.54 11.44
C MET A 161 -4.54 -1.33 12.94
N GLY A 162 -4.25 -0.14 13.47
CA GLY A 162 -4.26 0.15 14.91
C GLY A 162 -3.01 -0.33 15.64
N TYR A 163 -2.08 -1.00 14.95
CA TYR A 163 -0.78 -1.43 15.47
C TYR A 163 0.25 -1.49 14.34
N VAL A 164 1.54 -1.45 14.70
CA VAL A 164 2.65 -1.65 13.75
C VAL A 164 3.07 -3.13 13.81
N PRO A 165 3.13 -3.85 12.67
CA PRO A 165 3.63 -5.21 12.66
C PRO A 165 5.06 -5.31 13.21
N SER A 166 5.26 -6.17 14.21
CA SER A 166 6.60 -6.48 14.72
C SER A 166 7.26 -7.55 13.86
N PHE A 167 8.51 -7.30 13.46
CA PHE A 167 9.39 -8.29 12.85
C PHE A 167 10.84 -7.83 12.92
N THR A 168 11.75 -8.76 12.67
CA THR A 168 13.18 -8.49 12.55
C THR A 168 13.69 -9.02 11.21
N MET A 169 14.77 -8.43 10.71
CA MET A 169 15.50 -8.96 9.56
C MET A 169 16.95 -9.26 9.97
N PRO A 170 17.33 -10.53 10.11
CA PRO A 170 18.69 -10.90 10.49
C PRO A 170 19.74 -10.26 9.60
N GLY A 171 20.77 -9.66 10.21
CA GLY A 171 21.85 -8.98 9.49
C GLY A 171 21.55 -7.53 9.06
N TYR A 172 20.36 -7.01 9.38
CA TYR A 172 19.95 -5.66 9.03
C TYR A 172 19.43 -4.89 10.24
N GLN A 173 19.57 -3.58 10.19
CA GLN A 173 18.87 -2.66 11.09
C GLN A 173 17.71 -1.99 10.36
N MET A 174 16.68 -1.60 11.12
CA MET A 174 15.44 -1.04 10.57
C MET A 174 15.11 0.33 11.19
N PRO A 175 16.08 1.28 11.23
CA PRO A 175 15.92 2.53 11.98
C PRO A 175 14.67 3.26 11.53
N GLY A 176 13.88 3.69 12.50
CA GLY A 176 12.63 4.43 12.30
C GLY A 176 11.39 3.52 12.27
N TRP A 177 11.52 2.21 12.05
CA TRP A 177 10.38 1.30 12.16
C TRP A 177 9.82 1.27 13.60
N GLU A 178 10.73 1.34 14.57
CA GLU A 178 10.45 1.44 16.00
C GLU A 178 9.91 2.81 16.44
N ASN A 179 10.02 3.84 15.59
CA ASN A 179 9.53 5.19 15.83
C ASN A 179 8.56 5.60 14.70
N PRO A 180 7.35 5.03 14.67
CA PRO A 180 6.38 5.30 13.62
C PRO A 180 5.94 6.77 13.65
N ILE A 181 5.72 7.36 12.46
CA ILE A 181 5.08 8.66 12.36
C ILE A 181 3.71 8.60 13.06
N PRO A 182 3.34 9.61 13.87
CA PRO A 182 2.07 9.64 14.57
C PRO A 182 0.88 9.44 13.63
N PHE A 183 -0.06 8.56 14.00
CA PHE A 183 -1.17 8.17 13.13
C PHE A 183 -2.06 9.35 12.69
N HIS A 184 -2.11 10.44 13.47
CA HIS A 184 -2.93 11.62 13.16
C HIS A 184 -2.41 12.35 11.92
N CYS A 185 -1.13 12.20 11.58
CA CYS A 185 -0.56 12.74 10.35
C CYS A 185 -1.12 12.07 9.09
N PHE A 186 -1.75 10.88 9.19
CA PHE A 186 -2.33 10.13 8.06
C PHE A 186 -3.86 10.27 7.95
N ARG A 187 -4.46 11.20 8.70
CA ARG A 187 -5.91 11.43 8.68
C ARG A 187 -6.18 12.79 8.07
N LYS A 188 -7.19 12.86 7.19
CA LYS A 188 -7.71 14.15 6.71
C LYS A 188 -8.01 15.05 7.91
N HIS A 189 -7.40 16.21 7.94
CA HIS A 189 -7.88 17.30 8.78
C HIS A 189 -9.28 17.68 8.27
N VAL A 190 -10.32 17.26 8.99
CA VAL A 190 -11.62 17.90 8.88
C VAL A 190 -11.44 19.26 9.55
N ARG A 191 -11.14 20.28 8.75
CA ARG A 191 -11.28 21.67 9.17
C ARG A 191 -12.75 22.05 9.11
#